data_AF-A0A2D7EXF3-F1
#
_entry.id   AF-A0A2D7EXF3-F1
#
_cell.length_a   1.000
_cell.length_b   1.000
_cell.length_c   1.000
_cell.angle_alpha   90.00
_cell.angle_beta   90.00
_cell.angle_gamma   90.00
#
_symmetry.space_group_name_H-M   'P 1'
#
loop_
_entity.id
_entity.type
_entity.pdbx_description
1 polymer ?
#
loop_
_entity_poly.entity_id
_entity_poly.type
_entity_poly.pdbx_seq_one_letter_code
_entity_poly.pdbx_strand_id
1 'polypeptide(L)'
;MAYATGDDLALRYDIDWVGDLATDNRESLSRGAVASHPAVQVALDGASGQVQAALIQGGQYSVDDLATLTGVNKAYLADLVCGLAIIRLWERRSEAVPDNAETIQAKWWGLIEKLEKGGNIFDLPAQIDATIVDHTGPTAVQLQNRNDMTVRNKLFPPPITRLPRAQGGGI
;
A
#
# COMPACT_ATOMS: atom_id res chain seq x y z
N MET A 1 -13.51 7.42 0.67
CA MET A 1 -13.14 7.54 2.09
C MET A 1 -11.68 7.94 2.14
N ALA A 2 -11.35 9.04 2.79
CA ALA A 2 -9.97 9.39 3.05
C ALA A 2 -9.39 8.47 4.13
N TYR A 3 -8.14 8.03 3.94
CA TYR A 3 -7.48 7.17 4.93
C TYR A 3 -6.74 7.95 6.03
N ALA A 4 -6.70 9.29 5.91
CA ALA A 4 -6.20 10.20 6.92
C ALA A 4 -7.22 11.32 7.14
N THR A 5 -7.26 11.86 8.36
CA THR A 5 -8.16 12.95 8.74
C THR A 5 -7.47 14.32 8.68
N GLY A 6 -8.25 15.40 8.75
CA GLY A 6 -7.68 16.74 8.89
C GLY A 6 -6.86 16.92 10.18
N ASP A 7 -7.25 16.22 11.25
CA ASP A 7 -6.50 16.19 12.51
C ASP A 7 -5.14 15.48 12.36
N ASP A 8 -5.10 14.40 11.57
CA ASP A 8 -3.85 13.71 11.24
C ASP A 8 -2.85 14.62 10.54
N LEU A 9 -3.35 15.47 9.65
CA LEU A 9 -2.54 16.44 8.91
C LEU A 9 -2.06 17.58 9.83
N ALA A 10 -2.92 18.06 10.71
CA ALA A 10 -2.60 19.09 11.72
C ALA A 10 -1.61 18.61 12.81
N LEU A 11 -1.47 17.29 13.01
CA LEU A 11 -0.48 16.71 13.91
C LEU A 11 0.90 16.56 13.28
N ARG A 12 0.95 16.43 11.94
CA ARG A 12 2.19 16.14 11.19
C ARG A 12 2.84 17.40 10.62
N TYR A 13 2.04 18.40 10.33
CA TYR A 13 2.47 19.63 9.67
C TYR A 13 2.03 20.86 10.44
N ASP A 14 2.75 21.95 10.22
CA ASP A 14 2.41 23.23 10.82
C ASP A 14 1.05 23.71 10.30
N ILE A 15 0.15 23.99 11.23
CA ILE A 15 -1.24 24.38 10.97
C ILE A 15 -1.30 25.75 10.33
N ASP A 16 -0.39 26.65 10.69
CA ASP A 16 -0.36 28.00 10.12
C ASP A 16 -0.01 27.90 8.63
N TRP A 17 0.97 27.06 8.31
CA TRP A 17 1.39 26.82 6.94
C TRP A 17 0.34 26.06 6.12
N VAL A 18 -0.31 25.04 6.70
CA VAL A 18 -1.42 24.35 6.04
C VAL A 18 -2.61 25.28 5.83
N GLY A 19 -2.92 26.14 6.81
CA GLY A 19 -3.99 27.13 6.73
C GLY A 19 -3.73 28.16 5.62
N ASP A 20 -2.48 28.61 5.49
CA ASP A 20 -2.03 29.47 4.39
C ASP A 20 -2.15 28.78 3.02
N LEU A 21 -1.86 27.49 2.94
CA LEU A 21 -2.03 26.73 1.70
C LEU A 21 -3.51 26.43 1.40
N ALA A 22 -4.34 26.31 2.44
CA ALA A 22 -5.76 25.99 2.34
C ALA A 22 -6.65 27.20 2.02
N THR A 23 -6.21 28.42 2.36
CA THR A 23 -6.96 29.65 2.11
C THR A 23 -6.33 30.48 1.00
N ASP A 24 -7.17 31.03 0.12
CA ASP A 24 -6.71 31.98 -0.90
C ASP A 24 -6.58 33.42 -0.32
N ASN A 25 -7.31 33.70 0.77
CA ASN A 25 -7.41 35.01 1.41
C ASN A 25 -6.36 35.27 2.51
N ARG A 26 -5.46 34.31 2.79
CA ARG A 26 -4.43 34.40 3.84
C ARG A 26 -4.99 34.71 5.24
N GLU A 27 -6.16 34.17 5.53
CA GLU A 27 -6.75 34.29 6.86
C GLU A 27 -6.16 33.21 7.77
N SER A 28 -5.71 33.61 8.96
CA SER A 28 -5.23 32.65 9.96
C SER A 28 -6.37 31.73 10.38
N LEU A 29 -6.26 30.45 10.05
CA LEU A 29 -7.23 29.43 10.44
C LEU A 29 -6.82 28.80 11.77
N SER A 30 -7.80 28.59 12.65
CA SER A 30 -7.59 27.75 13.84
C SER A 30 -7.44 26.28 13.44
N ARG A 31 -6.78 25.48 14.31
CA ARG A 31 -6.60 24.02 14.11
C ARG A 31 -7.88 23.30 13.69
N GLY A 32 -8.99 23.56 14.38
CA GLY A 32 -10.28 22.94 14.07
C GLY A 32 -10.83 23.35 12.70
N ALA A 33 -10.62 24.61 12.32
CA ALA A 33 -11.07 25.12 11.03
C ALA A 33 -10.25 24.56 9.86
N VAL A 34 -8.94 24.33 10.04
CA VAL A 34 -8.07 23.66 9.05
C VAL A 34 -8.51 22.21 8.84
N ALA A 35 -8.77 21.47 9.93
CA ALA A 35 -9.16 20.07 9.85
C ALA A 35 -10.48 19.86 9.07
N SER A 36 -11.42 20.78 9.19
CA SER A 36 -12.70 20.75 8.47
C SER A 36 -12.71 21.53 7.15
N HIS A 37 -11.58 22.11 6.72
CA HIS A 37 -11.58 23.00 5.56
C HIS A 37 -11.86 22.22 4.26
N PRO A 38 -12.78 22.67 3.39
CA PRO A 38 -13.15 21.94 2.17
C PRO A 38 -11.96 21.64 1.25
N ALA A 39 -11.00 22.57 1.14
CA ALA A 39 -9.79 22.36 0.34
C ALA A 39 -8.91 21.22 0.86
N VAL A 40 -8.78 21.12 2.19
CA VAL A 40 -7.98 20.07 2.84
C VAL A 40 -8.66 18.72 2.65
N GLN A 41 -9.99 18.66 2.78
CA GLN A 41 -10.77 17.45 2.53
C GLN A 41 -10.63 16.97 1.07
N VAL A 42 -10.76 17.87 0.10
CA VAL A 42 -10.56 17.52 -1.33
C VAL A 42 -9.13 17.02 -1.61
N ALA A 43 -8.13 17.63 -0.97
CA ALA A 43 -6.73 17.19 -1.10
C ALA A 43 -6.52 15.80 -0.48
N LEU A 44 -7.10 15.52 0.69
CA LEU A 44 -7.02 14.22 1.36
C LEU A 44 -7.76 13.13 0.59
N ASP A 45 -8.94 13.41 0.06
CA ASP A 45 -9.70 12.48 -0.78
C ASP A 45 -8.93 12.15 -2.06
N GLY A 46 -8.38 13.18 -2.69
CA GLY A 46 -7.57 13.04 -3.89
C GLY A 46 -6.29 12.22 -3.67
N ALA A 47 -5.57 12.49 -2.57
CA ALA A 47 -4.40 11.72 -2.16
C ALA A 47 -4.78 10.25 -1.87
N SER A 48 -5.90 10.03 -1.17
CA SER A 48 -6.39 8.68 -0.85
C SER A 48 -6.77 7.90 -2.12
N GLY A 49 -7.37 8.55 -3.11
CA GLY A 49 -7.66 7.94 -4.41
C GLY A 49 -6.40 7.54 -5.17
N GLN A 50 -5.34 8.35 -5.09
CA GLN A 50 -4.06 8.03 -5.71
C GLN A 50 -3.37 6.82 -5.06
N VAL A 51 -3.40 6.73 -3.72
CA VAL A 51 -2.94 5.55 -3.00
C VAL A 51 -3.74 4.32 -3.39
N GLN A 52 -5.07 4.43 -3.48
CA GLN A 52 -5.92 3.31 -3.88
C GLN A 52 -5.61 2.84 -5.31
N ALA A 53 -5.40 3.76 -6.25
CA ALA A 53 -5.02 3.41 -7.63
C ALA A 53 -3.68 2.66 -7.68
N ALA A 54 -2.67 3.14 -6.94
CA ALA A 54 -1.37 2.50 -6.85
C ALA A 54 -1.44 1.08 -6.27
N LEU A 55 -2.30 0.88 -5.27
CA LEU A 55 -2.52 -0.44 -4.65
C LEU A 55 -3.22 -1.42 -5.58
N ILE A 56 -4.23 -0.97 -6.33
CA ILE A 56 -4.90 -1.80 -7.35
C ILE A 56 -3.90 -2.26 -8.41
N GLN A 57 -2.98 -1.37 -8.82
CA GLN A 57 -1.94 -1.70 -9.79
C GLN A 57 -0.91 -2.70 -9.24
N GLY A 58 -0.48 -2.53 -7.98
CA GLY A 58 0.47 -3.43 -7.33
C GLY A 58 -0.11 -4.80 -6.97
N GLY A 59 -1.43 -4.90 -6.83
CA GLY A 59 -2.16 -6.16 -6.63
C GLY A 59 -1.83 -6.90 -5.32
N GLN A 60 -0.98 -6.33 -4.46
CA GLN A 60 -0.59 -6.96 -3.20
C GLN A 60 -1.59 -6.75 -2.07
N TYR A 61 -2.24 -5.60 -2.02
CA TYR A 61 -3.16 -5.24 -0.92
C TYR A 61 -4.57 -4.99 -1.46
N SER A 62 -5.57 -5.51 -0.77
CA SER A 62 -6.96 -5.15 -1.02
C SER A 62 -7.35 -3.88 -0.26
N VAL A 63 -8.44 -3.25 -0.68
CA VAL A 63 -9.02 -2.09 0.02
C VAL A 63 -9.44 -2.46 1.45
N ASP A 64 -9.87 -3.72 1.65
CA ASP A 64 -10.29 -4.24 2.94
C ASP A 64 -9.09 -4.43 3.89
N ASP A 65 -7.94 -4.87 3.37
CA ASP A 65 -6.71 -4.99 4.16
C ASP A 65 -6.30 -3.66 4.77
N LEU A 66 -6.42 -2.57 4.00
CA LEU A 66 -6.12 -1.22 4.48
C LEU A 66 -7.07 -0.76 5.59
N ALA A 67 -8.35 -1.14 5.52
CA ALA A 67 -9.33 -0.81 6.54
C ALA A 67 -9.05 -1.52 7.87
N THR A 68 -8.38 -2.68 7.82
CA THR A 68 -7.98 -3.46 9.00
C THR A 68 -6.62 -3.09 9.57
N LEU A 69 -5.87 -2.19 8.91
CA LEU A 69 -4.58 -1.73 9.41
C LEU A 69 -4.73 -1.02 10.76
N THR A 70 -3.86 -1.40 11.70
CA THR A 70 -3.79 -0.82 13.04
C THR A 70 -2.35 -0.50 13.42
N GLY A 71 -2.17 0.27 14.51
CA GLY A 71 -0.86 0.60 15.04
C GLY A 71 0.03 1.38 14.07
N VAL A 72 1.29 0.94 13.95
CA VAL A 72 2.35 1.64 13.19
C VAL A 72 2.03 1.71 11.70
N ASN A 73 1.43 0.65 11.13
CA ASN A 73 1.12 0.60 9.71
C ASN A 73 0.03 1.61 9.31
N LYS A 74 -0.97 1.80 10.18
CA LYS A 74 -1.99 2.84 10.00
C LYS A 74 -1.39 4.25 10.10
N ALA A 75 -0.47 4.46 11.05
CA ALA A 75 0.23 5.74 11.19
C ALA A 75 1.06 6.05 9.94
N TYR A 76 1.77 5.06 9.40
CA TYR A 76 2.56 5.20 8.17
C TYR A 76 1.70 5.47 6.93
N LEU A 77 0.53 4.83 6.84
CA LEU A 77 -0.42 5.11 5.77
C LEU A 77 -0.95 6.55 5.85
N ALA A 78 -1.26 7.02 7.06
CA ALA A 78 -1.67 8.39 7.28
C ALA A 78 -0.54 9.38 6.93
N ASP A 79 0.73 9.07 7.24
CA ASP A 79 1.88 9.90 6.83
C ASP A 79 1.94 10.05 5.30
N LEU A 80 1.76 8.94 4.58
CA LEU A 80 1.81 8.91 3.12
C LEU A 80 0.67 9.72 2.49
N VAL A 81 -0.54 9.60 3.02
CA VAL A 81 -1.70 10.37 2.55
C VAL A 81 -1.55 11.86 2.88
N CYS A 82 -1.09 12.22 4.07
CA CYS A 82 -0.87 13.61 4.45
C CYS A 82 0.24 14.26 3.61
N GLY A 83 1.32 13.54 3.31
CA GLY A 83 2.39 14.02 2.44
C GLY A 83 1.91 14.33 1.02
N LEU A 84 1.09 13.43 0.44
CA LEU A 84 0.46 13.64 -0.86
C LEU A 84 -0.56 14.78 -0.87
N ALA A 85 -1.35 14.90 0.21
CA ALA A 85 -2.30 15.98 0.35
C ALA A 85 -1.60 17.35 0.35
N ILE A 86 -0.42 17.47 0.96
CA ILE A 86 0.35 18.71 0.94
C ILE A 86 0.90 19.04 -0.43
N ILE A 87 1.39 18.05 -1.19
CA ILE A 87 1.82 18.28 -2.57
C ILE A 87 0.66 18.84 -3.40
N ARG A 88 -0.55 18.31 -3.23
CA ARG A 88 -1.75 18.81 -3.92
C ARG A 88 -2.14 20.22 -3.48
N LEU A 89 -1.97 20.55 -2.20
CA LEU A 89 -2.17 21.92 -1.71
C LEU A 89 -1.12 22.88 -2.25
N TRP A 90 0.13 22.44 -2.44
CA TRP A 90 1.19 23.22 -3.11
C TRP A 90 0.91 23.44 -4.59
N GLU A 91 0.44 22.43 -5.32
CA GLU A 91 0.07 22.58 -6.73
C GLU A 91 -1.03 23.61 -6.93
N ARG A 92 -1.94 23.73 -5.95
CA ARG A 92 -2.97 24.74 -5.96
C ARG A 92 -2.42 26.16 -5.75
N ARG A 93 -1.29 26.30 -5.06
CA ARG A 93 -0.65 27.58 -4.75
C ARG A 93 0.86 27.54 -5.05
N SER A 94 1.20 27.61 -6.34
CA SER A 94 2.57 27.50 -6.85
C SER A 94 3.53 28.60 -6.35
N GLU A 95 3.00 29.72 -5.85
CA GLU A 95 3.81 30.83 -5.31
C GLU A 95 4.43 30.53 -3.93
N ALA A 96 3.86 29.58 -3.17
CA ALA A 96 4.30 29.26 -1.81
C ALA A 96 5.15 27.97 -1.74
N VAL A 97 5.65 27.52 -2.89
CA VAL A 97 6.42 26.29 -3.03
C VAL A 97 7.82 26.51 -2.44
N PRO A 98 8.22 25.77 -1.39
CA PRO A 98 9.56 25.89 -0.85
C PRO A 98 10.60 25.33 -1.85
N ASP A 99 11.83 25.85 -1.83
CA ASP A 99 12.92 25.40 -2.73
C ASP A 99 13.18 23.88 -2.66
N ASN A 100 12.84 23.23 -1.54
CA ASN A 100 12.99 21.80 -1.33
C ASN A 100 11.79 20.96 -1.80
N ALA A 101 10.76 21.56 -2.39
CA ALA A 101 9.52 20.88 -2.74
C ALA A 101 9.72 19.69 -3.69
N GLU A 102 10.62 19.81 -4.66
CA GLU A 102 10.92 18.73 -5.60
C GLU A 102 11.49 17.49 -4.90
N THR A 103 12.37 17.69 -3.91
CA THR A 103 12.95 16.58 -3.13
C THR A 103 11.90 15.88 -2.27
N ILE A 104 10.96 16.66 -1.72
CA ILE A 104 9.85 16.16 -0.90
C ILE A 104 8.88 15.39 -1.79
N GLN A 105 8.54 15.95 -2.96
CA GLN A 105 7.68 15.29 -3.93
C GLN A 105 8.29 13.98 -4.41
N ALA A 106 9.57 13.96 -4.77
CA ALA A 106 10.29 12.76 -5.19
C ALA A 106 10.29 11.66 -4.11
N LYS A 107 10.43 12.02 -2.83
CA LYS A 107 10.34 11.08 -1.71
C LYS A 107 8.99 10.36 -1.68
N TRP A 108 7.89 11.11 -1.76
CA TRP A 108 6.54 10.55 -1.70
C TRP A 108 6.18 9.79 -2.97
N TRP A 109 6.59 10.28 -4.14
CA TRP A 109 6.41 9.57 -5.41
C TRP A 109 7.16 8.24 -5.45
N GLY A 110 8.39 8.19 -4.93
CA GLY A 110 9.16 6.95 -4.82
C GLY A 110 8.51 5.91 -3.89
N LEU A 111 7.73 6.35 -2.90
CA LEU A 111 6.93 5.43 -2.07
C LEU A 111 5.70 4.91 -2.81
N ILE A 112 5.04 5.73 -3.61
CA ILE A 112 3.94 5.29 -4.48
C ILE A 112 4.44 4.30 -5.52
N GLU A 113 5.58 4.57 -6.16
CA GLU A 113 6.15 3.67 -7.16
C GLU A 113 6.51 2.30 -6.53
N LYS A 114 6.93 2.27 -5.27
CA LYS A 114 7.10 1.02 -4.52
C LYS A 114 5.77 0.30 -4.31
N LEU A 115 4.69 1.00 -3.97
CA LEU A 115 3.36 0.40 -3.85
C LEU A 115 2.88 -0.17 -5.19
N GLU A 116 3.05 0.56 -6.29
CA GLU A 116 2.69 0.12 -7.64
C GLU A 116 3.47 -1.12 -8.09
N LYS A 117 4.73 -1.25 -7.67
CA LYS A 117 5.56 -2.43 -7.95
C LYS A 117 5.25 -3.63 -7.04
N GLY A 118 4.30 -3.50 -6.10
CA GLY A 118 4.03 -4.54 -5.10
C GLY A 118 5.17 -4.66 -4.07
N GLY A 119 5.66 -3.54 -3.57
CA GLY A 119 6.55 -3.54 -2.41
C GLY A 119 5.76 -3.82 -1.14
N ASN A 120 6.27 -4.71 -0.28
CA ASN A 120 5.68 -4.92 1.04
C ASN A 120 6.03 -3.74 1.96
N ILE A 121 5.13 -2.76 2.07
CA ILE A 121 5.31 -1.55 2.87
C ILE A 121 4.66 -1.69 4.25
N PHE A 122 3.58 -2.46 4.36
CA PHE A 122 2.73 -2.51 5.55
C PHE A 122 2.92 -3.77 6.41
N ASP A 123 3.98 -4.54 6.19
CA ASP A 123 4.38 -5.74 6.95
C ASP A 123 3.20 -6.61 7.42
N LEU A 124 2.28 -6.88 6.49
CA LEU A 124 1.09 -7.67 6.77
C LEU A 124 1.44 -9.16 6.67
N PRO A 125 1.07 -10.00 7.66
CA PRO A 125 1.49 -11.41 7.71
C PRO A 125 1.11 -12.22 6.46
N ALA A 126 -0.05 -11.94 5.85
CA ALA A 126 -0.54 -12.65 4.67
C ALA A 126 0.33 -12.43 3.41
N GLN A 127 1.01 -11.29 3.28
CA GLN A 127 1.89 -11.01 2.15
C GLN A 127 3.30 -11.58 2.32
N ILE A 128 3.76 -11.80 3.56
CA ILE A 128 5.05 -12.45 3.83
C ILE A 128 5.01 -13.88 3.27
N ASP A 129 3.93 -14.61 3.51
CA ASP A 129 3.74 -15.98 3.01
C ASP A 129 3.67 -16.04 1.47
N ALA A 130 3.07 -15.04 0.82
CA ALA A 130 2.99 -14.98 -0.65
C ALA A 130 4.33 -14.68 -1.35
N THR A 131 5.29 -14.11 -0.61
CA THR A 131 6.64 -13.84 -1.13
C THR A 131 7.50 -15.11 -1.14
N ILE A 132 7.11 -16.12 -0.37
CA ILE A 132 7.77 -17.42 -0.37
C ILE A 132 7.26 -18.19 -1.60
N VAL A 133 8.13 -18.38 -2.60
CA VAL A 133 7.83 -19.25 -3.74
C VAL A 133 7.67 -20.67 -3.20
N ASP A 134 6.42 -21.10 -3.07
CA ASP A 134 6.10 -22.48 -2.78
C ASP A 134 6.51 -23.34 -3.97
N HIS A 135 7.65 -24.02 -3.83
CA HIS A 135 8.18 -24.95 -4.80
C HIS A 135 7.72 -26.39 -4.51
N THR A 136 6.69 -26.55 -3.68
CA THR A 136 6.26 -27.86 -3.26
C THR A 136 5.47 -28.55 -4.37
N GLY A 137 6.13 -29.50 -5.02
CA GLY A 137 5.53 -30.36 -6.03
C GLY A 137 4.58 -31.43 -5.43
N PRO A 138 3.72 -32.03 -6.25
CA PRO A 138 2.85 -33.10 -5.81
C PRO A 138 3.66 -34.33 -5.42
N THR A 139 3.32 -34.94 -4.30
CA THR A 139 3.95 -36.17 -3.81
C THR A 139 3.59 -37.37 -4.69
N ALA A 140 4.41 -38.43 -4.64
CA ALA A 140 4.11 -39.68 -5.34
C ALA A 140 2.73 -40.25 -4.96
N VAL A 141 2.31 -40.09 -3.71
CA VAL A 141 1.00 -40.54 -3.19
C VAL A 141 -0.14 -39.72 -3.77
N GLN A 142 -0.01 -38.40 -3.82
CA GLN A 142 -1.03 -37.52 -4.40
C GLN A 142 -1.28 -37.83 -5.88
N LEU A 143 -0.21 -38.08 -6.65
CA LEU A 143 -0.35 -38.51 -8.05
C LEU A 143 -1.00 -39.89 -8.19
N GLN A 144 -0.66 -40.83 -7.30
CA GLN A 144 -1.23 -42.17 -7.33
C GLN A 144 -2.72 -42.16 -6.99
N ASN A 145 -3.15 -41.29 -6.08
CA ASN A 145 -4.56 -41.10 -5.73
C ASN A 145 -5.36 -40.40 -6.84
N ARG A 146 -4.72 -39.54 -7.64
CA ARG A 146 -5.38 -38.86 -8.78
C ARG A 146 -5.73 -39.83 -9.92
N ASN A 147 -5.11 -41.01 -9.95
CA ASN A 147 -5.42 -42.11 -10.85
C ASN A 147 -5.44 -41.73 -12.35
N ASP A 148 -4.56 -40.80 -12.75
CA ASP A 148 -4.44 -40.34 -14.13
C ASP A 148 -3.93 -41.43 -15.07
N MET A 149 -4.19 -41.26 -16.37
CA MET A 149 -3.62 -42.12 -17.42
C MET A 149 -2.09 -42.23 -17.36
N THR A 150 -1.41 -41.18 -16.92
CA THR A 150 0.05 -41.12 -16.80
C THR A 150 0.60 -41.94 -15.64
N VAL A 151 -0.26 -42.39 -14.71
CA VAL A 151 0.10 -43.28 -13.59
C VAL A 151 -0.35 -44.71 -13.85
N ARG A 152 -1.42 -44.89 -14.64
CA ARG A 152 -1.99 -46.20 -14.96
C ARG A 152 -1.29 -46.92 -16.11
N ASN A 153 -0.63 -46.19 -17.00
CA ASN A 153 0.04 -46.78 -18.15
C ASN A 153 1.48 -47.22 -17.81
N LYS A 154 1.99 -48.24 -18.50
CA LYS A 154 3.38 -48.72 -18.34
C LYS A 154 4.40 -47.90 -19.13
N LEU A 155 3.92 -46.96 -19.96
CA LEU A 155 4.76 -46.12 -20.81
C LEU A 155 5.52 -45.06 -20.01
N PHE A 156 5.00 -44.65 -18.85
CA PHE A 156 5.68 -43.71 -17.97
C PHE A 156 6.21 -44.43 -16.71
N PRO A 157 7.41 -44.07 -16.23
CA PRO A 157 7.94 -44.59 -14.97
C PRO A 157 6.98 -44.29 -13.81
N PRO A 158 6.79 -45.23 -12.87
CA PRO A 158 5.82 -45.08 -11.79
C PRO A 158 6.17 -43.86 -10.91
N PRO A 159 5.19 -43.12 -10.36
CA PRO A 159 5.43 -41.90 -9.57
C PRO A 159 6.44 -42.08 -8.43
N ILE A 160 6.47 -43.26 -7.82
CA ILE A 160 7.38 -43.62 -6.73
C ILE A 160 8.88 -43.58 -7.10
N THR A 161 9.22 -43.74 -8.38
CA THR A 161 10.63 -43.72 -8.82
C THR A 161 11.10 -42.33 -9.22
N ARG A 162 10.19 -41.36 -9.36
CA ARG A 162 10.48 -40.01 -9.85
C ARG A 162 10.18 -38.90 -8.85
N LEU A 163 9.38 -39.18 -7.82
CA LEU A 163 8.93 -38.19 -6.84
C LEU A 163 9.10 -38.72 -5.42
N PRO A 164 9.32 -37.83 -4.43
CA PRO A 164 9.39 -38.22 -3.04
C PRO A 164 8.04 -38.80 -2.57
N ARG A 165 8.13 -39.81 -1.70
CA ARG A 165 6.97 -40.53 -1.14
C ARG A 165 6.11 -39.65 -0.22
N ALA A 166 6.72 -38.70 0.48
CA ALA A 166 6.08 -37.71 1.32
C ALA A 166 6.71 -36.34 1.05
N GLN A 167 5.96 -35.25 1.28
CA GLN A 167 6.58 -33.93 1.39
C GLN A 167 7.59 -34.02 2.54
N GLY A 168 8.87 -33.83 2.24
CA GLY A 168 9.87 -33.70 3.29
C GLY A 168 9.52 -32.46 4.10
N GLY A 169 9.15 -32.64 5.37
CA GLY A 169 9.02 -31.54 6.30
C GLY A 169 10.39 -30.91 6.50
N GLY A 170 10.65 -29.85 5.75
CA GLY A 170 11.70 -28.88 6.07
C GLY A 170 11.07 -27.79 6.92
N ILE A 171 11.67 -27.59 8.11
CA ILE A 171 11.72 -26.38 8.95
C ILE A 171 10.98 -25.14 8.42
#